data_AF-A0A3G8RCJ9-F1
#
_entry.id   AF-A0A3G8RCJ9-F1
#
_cell.length_a   1.000
_cell.length_b   1.000
_cell.length_c   1.000
_cell.angle_alpha   90.00
_cell.angle_beta   90.00
_cell.angle_gamma   90.00
#
_symmetry.space_group_name_H-M   'P 1'
#
loop_
_entity.id
_entity.type
_entity.pdbx_description
1 polymer ?
#
loop_
_entity_poly.entity_id
_entity_poly.type
_entity_poly.pdbx_seq_one_letter_code
_entity_poly.pdbx_strand_id
1 'polypeptide(L)'
;MRVRIFIFILIIGIICVPAYFIMSSFGLFQNEKVLVHYKLALEVKGKKYDAWPLISSYTAIDKNGDHRQLYYQAEGSGIEYLFQLAYGQYELKPSKENPFLDGGIHYTMDHPEYVREEKQYENANDYTELTHYYNQQEQVIYTYNPDASLDKTYVRSIITAGMTRTTGNSSRPVKDDYINISKLFKDKLGVNVKVDVDEDNKIVTLSMS
;
A
#
# COMPACT_ATOMS: atom_id res chain seq x y z
N MET A 1 52.72 1.15 6.12
CA MET A 1 51.54 2.02 5.95
C MET A 1 50.47 1.38 5.05
N ARG A 2 50.80 0.89 3.84
CA ARG A 2 49.86 0.22 2.91
C ARG A 2 49.14 -1.02 3.49
N VAL A 3 49.84 -1.86 4.27
CA VAL A 3 49.25 -3.08 4.88
C VAL A 3 48.19 -2.74 5.94
N ARG A 4 48.40 -1.70 6.76
CA ARG A 4 47.41 -1.27 7.77
C ARG A 4 46.15 -0.70 7.13
N ILE A 5 46.29 0.02 6.02
CA ILE A 5 45.16 0.52 5.23
C ILE A 5 44.37 -0.64 4.62
N PHE A 6 45.05 -1.66 4.10
CA PHE A 6 44.40 -2.84 3.52
C PHE A 6 43.63 -3.64 4.58
N ILE A 7 44.19 -3.82 5.76
CA ILE A 7 43.51 -4.45 6.90
C ILE A 7 42.28 -3.62 7.32
N PHE A 8 42.39 -2.29 7.38
CA PHE A 8 41.26 -1.42 7.70
C PHE A 8 40.12 -1.54 6.68
N ILE A 9 40.44 -1.55 5.38
CA ILE A 9 39.44 -1.73 4.30
C ILE A 9 38.77 -3.09 4.42
N LEU A 10 39.53 -4.14 4.73
CA LEU A 10 39.00 -5.50 4.89
C LEU A 10 38.07 -5.62 6.10
N ILE A 11 38.42 -5.00 7.23
CA ILE A 11 37.55 -4.93 8.42
C ILE A 11 36.26 -4.16 8.11
N ILE A 12 36.36 -3.00 7.48
CA ILE A 12 35.19 -2.20 7.08
C ILE A 12 34.32 -3.01 6.11
N GLY A 13 34.91 -3.67 5.11
CA GLY A 13 34.17 -4.51 4.16
C GLY A 13 33.39 -5.63 4.85
N ILE A 14 34.01 -6.32 5.81
CA ILE A 14 33.36 -7.40 6.59
C ILE A 14 32.21 -6.85 7.46
N ILE A 15 32.32 -5.63 8.00
CA ILE A 15 31.25 -5.00 8.81
C ILE A 15 30.12 -4.46 7.92
N CYS A 16 30.45 -3.90 6.76
CA CYS A 16 29.48 -3.32 5.84
C CYS A 16 28.55 -4.37 5.24
N VAL A 17 29.00 -5.61 5.02
CA VAL A 17 28.14 -6.66 4.45
C VAL A 17 26.96 -7.00 5.37
N PRO A 18 27.15 -7.39 6.65
CA PRO A 18 26.04 -7.59 7.60
C PRO A 18 25.20 -6.32 7.79
N ALA A 19 25.83 -5.15 7.91
CA ALA A 19 25.10 -3.89 8.07
C ALA A 19 24.17 -3.59 6.88
N TYR A 20 24.63 -3.84 5.65
CA TYR A 20 23.82 -3.70 4.45
C TYR A 20 22.63 -4.65 4.46
N PHE A 21 22.82 -5.92 4.82
CA PHE A 21 21.72 -6.88 4.91
C PHE A 21 20.68 -6.46 5.97
N ILE A 22 21.14 -5.99 7.13
CA ILE A 22 20.25 -5.48 8.19
C ILE A 22 19.48 -4.26 7.67
N MET A 23 20.17 -3.24 7.12
CA MET A 23 19.51 -2.03 6.60
C MET A 23 18.51 -2.34 5.48
N SER A 24 18.86 -3.27 4.59
CA SER A 24 17.98 -3.75 3.52
C SER A 24 16.72 -4.44 4.07
N SER A 25 16.87 -5.25 5.13
CA SER A 25 15.75 -5.95 5.77
C SER A 25 14.73 -5.00 6.44
N PHE A 26 15.15 -3.81 6.84
CA PHE A 26 14.27 -2.74 7.32
C PHE A 26 13.71 -1.85 6.20
N GLY A 27 13.95 -2.20 4.93
CA GLY A 27 13.49 -1.39 3.79
C GLY A 27 14.11 0.01 3.78
N LEU A 28 15.32 0.18 4.34
CA LEU A 28 15.95 1.50 4.43
C LEU A 28 16.23 2.08 3.04
N PHE A 29 16.58 1.22 2.08
CA PHE A 29 16.84 1.58 0.68
C PHE A 29 15.59 1.58 -0.21
N GLN A 30 14.42 1.19 0.30
CA GLN A 30 13.16 1.28 -0.45
C GLN A 30 12.66 2.73 -0.43
N ASN A 31 11.99 3.18 -1.48
CA ASN A 31 11.48 4.55 -1.56
C ASN A 31 10.11 4.68 -0.89
N GLU A 32 9.49 3.56 -0.53
CA GLU A 32 8.12 3.44 -0.05
C GLU A 32 8.09 3.18 1.47
N LYS A 33 7.04 3.62 2.17
CA LYS A 33 6.80 3.30 3.59
C LYS A 33 5.37 2.82 3.80
N VAL A 34 5.22 1.75 4.59
CA VAL A 34 3.93 1.24 5.03
C VAL A 34 3.43 2.06 6.23
N LEU A 35 2.14 2.35 6.28
CA LEU A 35 1.53 3.31 7.20
C LEU A 35 1.04 2.68 8.51
N VAL A 36 1.77 1.70 9.06
CA VAL A 36 1.37 0.88 10.24
C VAL A 36 0.87 1.69 11.44
N HIS A 37 1.44 2.88 11.68
CA HIS A 37 1.11 3.73 12.83
C HIS A 37 0.38 5.02 12.46
N TYR A 38 -0.24 5.07 11.29
CA TYR A 38 -1.00 6.23 10.84
C TYR A 38 -2.48 5.94 10.82
N LYS A 39 -3.28 6.99 10.89
CA LYS A 39 -4.69 6.96 10.56
C LYS A 39 -4.90 7.42 9.12
N LEU A 40 -5.83 6.80 8.40
CA LEU A 40 -6.21 7.23 7.05
C LEU A 40 -7.42 8.16 7.13
N ALA A 41 -7.37 9.25 6.38
CA ALA A 41 -8.47 10.18 6.24
C ALA A 41 -8.71 10.51 4.77
N LEU A 42 -9.94 10.85 4.40
CA LEU A 42 -10.28 11.47 3.13
C LEU A 42 -10.50 12.97 3.33
N GLU A 43 -9.90 13.79 2.48
CA GLU A 43 -10.20 15.20 2.38
C GLU A 43 -11.40 15.43 1.46
N VAL A 44 -12.44 16.06 2.00
CA VAL A 44 -13.58 16.53 1.21
C VAL A 44 -13.84 17.99 1.55
N LYS A 45 -13.71 18.87 0.54
CA LYS A 45 -13.91 20.33 0.69
C LYS A 45 -13.07 20.94 1.83
N GLY A 46 -11.81 20.51 1.96
CA GLY A 46 -10.86 21.00 2.97
C GLY A 46 -11.08 20.47 4.40
N LYS A 47 -11.99 19.49 4.58
CA LYS A 47 -12.24 18.80 5.86
C LYS A 47 -11.77 17.36 5.79
N LYS A 48 -11.29 16.82 6.91
CA LYS A 48 -10.67 15.48 6.98
C LYS A 48 -11.61 14.50 7.68
N TYR A 49 -12.02 13.45 6.98
CA TYR A 49 -12.93 12.43 7.50
C TYR A 49 -12.23 11.09 7.62
N ASP A 50 -12.46 10.38 8.73
CA ASP A 50 -11.94 9.03 8.95
C ASP A 50 -12.35 8.08 7.81
N ALA A 51 -11.36 7.44 7.19
CA ALA A 51 -11.56 6.55 6.05
C ALA A 51 -11.69 5.07 6.46
N TRP A 52 -11.94 4.79 7.75
CA TRP A 52 -12.28 3.45 8.21
C TRP A 52 -13.44 2.87 7.39
N PRO A 53 -13.33 1.65 6.82
CA PRO A 53 -12.46 0.57 7.27
C PRO A 53 -11.16 0.37 6.47
N LEU A 54 -10.67 1.38 5.73
CA LEU A 54 -9.34 1.30 5.11
C LEU A 54 -8.25 1.11 6.17
N ILE A 55 -7.42 0.08 5.97
CA ILE A 55 -6.41 -0.31 6.95
C ILE A 55 -5.08 0.33 6.59
N SER A 56 -4.55 1.15 7.51
CA SER A 56 -3.29 1.84 7.31
C SER A 56 -2.09 0.89 7.19
N SER A 57 -2.08 -0.24 7.91
CA SER A 57 -1.03 -1.26 7.75
C SER A 57 -1.03 -1.98 6.40
N TYR A 58 -2.11 -1.87 5.62
CA TYR A 58 -2.19 -2.37 4.23
C TYR A 58 -1.95 -1.26 3.21
N THR A 59 -1.69 -0.04 3.69
CA THR A 59 -1.44 1.12 2.84
C THR A 59 0.02 1.51 2.91
N ALA A 60 0.61 1.78 1.75
CA ALA A 60 1.95 2.32 1.63
C ALA A 60 1.97 3.55 0.75
N ILE A 61 2.99 4.40 0.94
CA ILE A 61 3.17 5.62 0.17
C ILE A 61 4.65 5.83 -0.15
N ASP A 62 4.95 6.65 -1.14
CA ASP A 62 6.33 7.15 -1.29
C ASP A 62 6.78 7.92 -0.03
N LYS A 63 8.01 7.69 0.42
CA LYS A 63 8.63 8.36 1.57
C LYS A 63 8.80 9.86 1.32
N ASN A 64 9.15 10.23 0.08
CA ASN A 64 9.57 11.56 -0.30
C ASN A 64 8.85 12.05 -1.57
N GLY A 65 8.82 13.36 -1.74
CA GLY A 65 8.24 14.03 -2.91
C GLY A 65 6.86 14.63 -2.64
N ASP A 66 6.51 15.61 -3.47
CA ASP A 66 5.23 16.34 -3.38
C ASP A 66 4.07 15.58 -4.02
N HIS A 67 4.37 14.57 -4.85
CA HIS A 67 3.42 13.76 -5.60
C HIS A 67 3.51 12.29 -5.21
N ARG A 68 3.41 12.03 -3.90
CA ARG A 68 3.54 10.67 -3.34
C ARG A 68 2.48 9.77 -3.95
N GLN A 69 2.92 8.64 -4.48
CA GLN A 69 2.02 7.59 -4.94
C GLN A 69 1.42 6.86 -3.73
N LEU A 70 0.15 6.49 -3.85
CA LEU A 70 -0.57 5.63 -2.92
C LEU A 70 -0.49 4.20 -3.43
N TYR A 71 -0.13 3.29 -2.52
CA TYR A 71 -0.08 1.86 -2.74
C TYR A 71 -0.98 1.16 -1.72
N TYR A 72 -1.69 0.11 -2.14
CA TYR A 72 -2.51 -0.70 -1.24
C TYR A 72 -2.21 -2.19 -1.47
N GLN A 73 -2.13 -2.97 -0.40
CA GLN A 73 -1.74 -4.37 -0.47
C GLN A 73 -2.70 -5.15 -1.39
N ALA A 74 -2.15 -5.90 -2.35
CA ALA A 74 -2.92 -6.58 -3.39
C ALA A 74 -3.82 -7.69 -2.84
N GLU A 75 -3.31 -8.44 -1.87
CA GLU A 75 -4.04 -9.50 -1.15
C GLU A 75 -4.67 -8.96 0.16
N GLY A 76 -4.61 -7.65 0.39
CA GLY A 76 -5.15 -7.01 1.58
C GLY A 76 -6.63 -6.71 1.41
N SER A 77 -7.41 -6.89 2.47
CA SER A 77 -8.82 -6.50 2.45
C SER A 77 -8.98 -4.98 2.37
N GLY A 78 -10.06 -4.55 1.72
CA GLY A 78 -10.50 -3.15 1.75
C GLY A 78 -10.10 -2.28 0.57
N ILE A 79 -9.41 -2.82 -0.44
CA ILE A 79 -9.15 -2.09 -1.70
C ILE A 79 -10.45 -1.64 -2.39
N GLU A 80 -11.54 -2.40 -2.22
CA GLU A 80 -12.92 -2.04 -2.61
C GLU A 80 -13.32 -0.64 -2.12
N TYR A 81 -12.97 -0.28 -0.88
CA TYR A 81 -13.32 1.02 -0.31
C TYR A 81 -12.60 2.16 -1.02
N LEU A 82 -11.38 1.94 -1.57
CA LEU A 82 -10.70 2.96 -2.37
C LEU A 82 -11.45 3.25 -3.68
N PHE A 83 -12.05 2.23 -4.31
CA PHE A 83 -12.90 2.43 -5.47
C PHE A 83 -14.15 3.24 -5.12
N GLN A 84 -14.81 2.91 -4.01
CA GLN A 84 -15.96 3.67 -3.53
C GLN A 84 -15.60 5.14 -3.23
N LEU A 85 -14.42 5.39 -2.63
CA LEU A 85 -13.94 6.76 -2.43
C LEU A 85 -13.71 7.49 -3.76
N ALA A 86 -13.08 6.82 -4.74
CA ALA A 86 -12.80 7.40 -6.05
C ALA A 86 -14.08 7.74 -6.82
N TYR A 87 -15.12 6.95 -6.60
CA TYR A 87 -16.43 7.13 -7.23
C TYR A 87 -17.40 8.00 -6.43
N GLY A 88 -17.01 8.51 -5.26
CA GLY A 88 -17.90 9.33 -4.42
C GLY A 88 -19.05 8.55 -3.78
N GLN A 89 -18.93 7.23 -3.64
CA GLN A 89 -19.95 6.34 -3.10
C GLN A 89 -19.87 6.25 -1.58
N TYR A 90 -20.10 7.39 -0.93
CA TYR A 90 -20.08 7.49 0.51
C TYR A 90 -20.86 8.71 1.01
N GLU A 91 -21.18 8.67 2.30
CA GLU A 91 -21.76 9.78 3.04
C GLU A 91 -20.80 10.24 4.15
N LEU A 92 -20.76 11.56 4.35
CA LEU A 92 -19.99 12.16 5.43
C LEU A 92 -20.82 12.18 6.71
N LYS A 93 -20.31 11.61 7.79
CA LYS A 93 -20.90 11.75 9.12
C LYS A 93 -20.01 12.60 10.01
N PRO A 94 -20.37 13.88 10.24
CA PRO A 94 -19.62 14.74 11.13
C PRO A 94 -19.56 14.17 12.55
N SER A 95 -18.41 14.27 13.18
CA SER A 95 -18.21 13.89 14.58
C SER A 95 -17.13 14.78 15.21
N LYS A 96 -17.15 14.89 16.53
CA LYS A 96 -16.13 15.61 17.32
C LYS A 96 -15.34 14.70 18.26
N GLU A 97 -15.50 13.38 18.13
CA GLU A 97 -14.84 12.41 19.00
C GLU A 97 -13.31 12.42 18.84
N ASN A 98 -12.83 12.52 17.59
CA ASN A 98 -11.42 12.71 17.31
C ASN A 98 -11.15 14.19 16.99
N PRO A 99 -10.37 14.92 17.81
CA PRO A 99 -10.14 16.35 17.62
C PRO A 99 -9.35 16.70 16.35
N PHE A 100 -8.73 15.72 15.69
CA PHE A 100 -7.95 15.89 14.46
C PHE A 100 -8.74 15.56 13.19
N LEU A 101 -10.00 15.11 13.32
CA LEU A 101 -10.86 14.73 12.20
C LEU A 101 -12.24 15.39 12.33
N ASP A 102 -12.84 15.75 11.21
CA ASP A 102 -14.17 16.36 11.12
C ASP A 102 -15.33 15.34 11.21
N GLY A 103 -15.02 14.04 11.27
CA GLY A 103 -15.99 12.97 11.28
C GLY A 103 -15.46 11.68 10.67
N GLY A 104 -16.36 10.84 10.18
CA GLY A 104 -16.04 9.60 9.48
C GLY A 104 -16.86 9.42 8.21
N ILE A 105 -16.35 8.56 7.33
CA ILE A 105 -16.99 8.17 6.08
C ILE A 105 -17.91 6.98 6.35
N HIS A 106 -19.11 7.02 5.79
CA HIS A 106 -19.98 5.84 5.68
C HIS A 106 -20.09 5.45 4.22
N TYR A 107 -19.54 4.29 3.91
CA TYR A 107 -19.57 3.72 2.58
C TYR A 107 -20.98 3.29 2.20
N THR A 108 -21.35 3.54 0.94
CA THR A 108 -22.64 3.09 0.41
C THR A 108 -22.67 1.57 0.38
N MET A 109 -23.77 0.93 0.77
CA MET A 109 -23.90 -0.54 0.70
C MET A 109 -24.27 -1.04 -0.69
N ASP A 110 -24.99 -0.23 -1.46
CA ASP A 110 -25.41 -0.52 -2.83
C ASP A 110 -24.36 0.04 -3.81
N HIS A 111 -23.37 -0.78 -4.14
CA HIS A 111 -22.35 -0.47 -5.13
C HIS A 111 -22.03 -1.72 -5.96
N PRO A 112 -21.57 -1.55 -7.22
CA PRO A 112 -20.96 -2.63 -7.97
C PRO A 112 -19.77 -3.22 -7.20
N GLU A 113 -19.58 -4.52 -7.32
CA GLU A 113 -18.40 -5.20 -6.77
C GLU A 113 -17.19 -4.87 -7.64
N TYR A 114 -16.26 -4.07 -7.11
CA TYR A 114 -15.06 -3.62 -7.83
C TYR A 114 -13.94 -4.62 -7.80
N VAL A 115 -13.96 -5.58 -6.88
CA VAL A 115 -12.90 -6.56 -6.68
C VAL A 115 -13.51 -7.95 -6.63
N ARG A 116 -13.11 -8.83 -7.55
CA ARG A 116 -13.54 -10.24 -7.56
C ARG A 116 -12.35 -11.16 -7.57
N GLU A 117 -12.42 -12.23 -6.80
CA GLU A 117 -11.40 -13.27 -6.79
C GLU A 117 -11.87 -14.46 -7.63
N GLU A 118 -11.02 -14.92 -8.54
CA GLU A 118 -11.27 -16.09 -9.38
C GLU A 118 -10.19 -17.15 -9.16
N LYS A 119 -10.61 -18.39 -8.87
CA LYS A 119 -9.69 -19.52 -8.78
C LYS A 119 -9.48 -20.13 -10.16
N GLN A 120 -8.28 -19.97 -10.69
CA GLN A 120 -7.85 -20.62 -11.91
C GLN A 120 -7.15 -21.93 -11.56
N TYR A 121 -7.87 -23.05 -11.69
CA TYR A 121 -7.33 -24.39 -11.42
C TYR A 121 -6.42 -24.87 -12.54
N GLU A 122 -5.20 -25.26 -12.19
CA GLU A 122 -4.29 -26.00 -13.08
C GLU A 122 -4.61 -27.49 -13.09
N ASN A 123 -5.04 -28.01 -11.93
CA ASN A 123 -5.51 -29.38 -11.75
C ASN A 123 -6.47 -29.47 -10.54
N ALA A 124 -6.84 -30.69 -10.12
CA ALA A 124 -7.83 -30.89 -9.05
C ALA A 124 -7.40 -30.36 -7.67
N ASN A 125 -6.10 -30.16 -7.44
CA ASN A 125 -5.55 -29.74 -6.14
C ASN A 125 -4.84 -28.38 -6.21
N ASP A 126 -4.34 -27.99 -7.37
CA ASP A 126 -3.56 -26.77 -7.55
C ASP A 126 -4.35 -25.70 -8.31
N TYR A 127 -4.38 -24.49 -7.76
CA TYR A 127 -5.00 -23.32 -8.37
C TYR A 127 -4.21 -22.05 -8.05
N THR A 128 -4.32 -21.08 -8.95
CA THR A 128 -3.90 -19.70 -8.73
C THR A 128 -5.13 -18.85 -8.44
N GLU A 129 -5.05 -17.96 -7.47
CA GLU A 129 -6.10 -16.99 -7.17
C GLU A 129 -5.81 -15.69 -7.91
N LEU A 130 -6.67 -15.35 -8.87
CA LEU A 130 -6.61 -14.11 -9.62
C LEU A 130 -7.51 -13.07 -8.95
N THR A 131 -7.03 -11.83 -8.85
CA THR A 131 -7.85 -10.71 -8.37
C THR A 131 -8.18 -9.80 -9.54
N HIS A 132 -9.46 -9.73 -9.90
CA HIS A 132 -9.99 -8.88 -10.95
C HIS A 132 -10.51 -7.57 -10.37
N TYR A 133 -10.09 -6.47 -10.97
CA TYR A 133 -10.53 -5.12 -10.63
C TYR A 133 -11.46 -4.59 -11.72
N TYR A 134 -12.62 -4.08 -11.33
CA TYR A 134 -13.67 -3.61 -12.23
C TYR A 134 -13.90 -2.11 -12.08
N ASN A 135 -14.42 -1.48 -13.14
CA ASN A 135 -14.94 -0.12 -13.07
C ASN A 135 -16.44 -0.10 -12.72
N GLN A 136 -17.03 1.09 -12.62
CA GLN A 136 -18.48 1.29 -12.42
C GLN A 136 -19.37 0.66 -13.50
N GLN A 137 -18.84 0.37 -14.69
CA GLN A 137 -19.55 -0.28 -15.79
C GLN A 137 -19.34 -1.80 -15.79
N GLU A 138 -18.81 -2.36 -14.70
CA GLU A 138 -18.47 -3.79 -14.55
C GLU A 138 -17.51 -4.32 -15.62
N GLN A 139 -16.66 -3.45 -16.17
CA GLN A 139 -15.60 -3.84 -17.08
C GLN A 139 -14.31 -4.06 -16.30
N VAL A 140 -13.61 -5.16 -16.58
CA VAL A 140 -12.30 -5.43 -15.99
C VAL A 140 -11.31 -4.37 -16.44
N ILE A 141 -10.73 -3.65 -15.50
CA ILE A 141 -9.70 -2.63 -15.75
C ILE A 141 -8.28 -3.15 -15.48
N TYR A 142 -8.16 -4.15 -14.62
CA TYR A 142 -6.90 -4.77 -14.24
C TYR A 142 -7.13 -6.16 -13.65
N THR A 143 -6.17 -7.07 -13.84
CA THR A 143 -6.16 -8.38 -13.19
C THR A 143 -4.79 -8.56 -12.56
N TYR A 144 -4.76 -8.83 -11.26
CA TYR A 144 -3.57 -9.21 -10.52
C TYR A 144 -3.46 -10.74 -10.49
N ASN A 145 -2.27 -11.24 -10.81
CA ASN A 145 -1.91 -12.65 -10.71
C ASN A 145 -0.62 -12.74 -9.86
N PRO A 146 -0.65 -13.36 -8.67
CA PRO A 146 0.50 -13.46 -7.78
C PRO A 146 1.61 -14.37 -8.33
N ASP A 147 1.27 -15.34 -9.18
CA ASP A 147 2.22 -16.31 -9.77
C ASP A 147 2.87 -15.80 -11.07
N ALA A 148 2.30 -14.75 -11.66
CA ALA A 148 2.86 -14.11 -12.85
C ALA A 148 4.09 -13.24 -12.51
N SER A 149 4.88 -12.92 -13.53
CA SER A 149 5.94 -11.92 -13.36
C SER A 149 5.34 -10.58 -12.93
N LEU A 150 5.86 -10.01 -11.84
CA LEU A 150 5.38 -8.74 -11.28
C LEU A 150 5.19 -7.67 -12.35
N ASP A 151 3.95 -7.21 -12.53
CA ASP A 151 3.64 -6.07 -13.38
C ASP A 151 4.13 -4.79 -12.71
N LYS A 152 5.38 -4.41 -13.02
CA LYS A 152 6.04 -3.23 -12.46
C LYS A 152 5.32 -1.91 -12.80
N THR A 153 4.31 -1.94 -13.68
CA THR A 153 3.50 -0.78 -14.01
C THR A 153 2.55 -0.43 -12.88
N TYR A 154 1.86 -1.43 -12.33
CA TYR A 154 0.81 -1.24 -11.32
C TYR A 154 1.09 -1.96 -10.01
N VAL A 155 2.12 -2.80 -9.91
CA VAL A 155 2.43 -3.57 -8.71
C VAL A 155 3.84 -3.29 -8.24
N ARG A 156 3.98 -3.17 -6.92
CA ARG A 156 5.24 -2.95 -6.24
C ARG A 156 5.33 -3.86 -5.03
N SER A 157 6.40 -4.65 -4.94
CA SER A 157 6.69 -5.38 -3.71
C SER A 157 7.34 -4.46 -2.68
N ILE A 158 6.70 -4.30 -1.52
CA ILE A 158 7.13 -3.36 -0.47
C ILE A 158 7.42 -4.14 0.80
N ILE A 159 8.53 -3.80 1.46
CA ILE A 159 8.92 -4.39 2.74
C ILE A 159 8.23 -3.62 3.86
N THR A 160 7.47 -4.31 4.68
CA THR A 160 6.87 -3.73 5.88
C THR A 160 7.89 -3.69 7.00
N ALA A 161 8.55 -2.54 7.16
CA ALA A 161 9.65 -2.35 8.09
C ALA A 161 9.27 -2.73 9.53
N GLY A 162 10.13 -3.50 10.20
CA GLY A 162 9.91 -3.97 11.57
C GLY A 162 8.97 -5.17 11.70
N MET A 163 8.40 -5.67 10.59
CA MET A 163 7.64 -6.92 10.58
C MET A 163 8.43 -8.05 9.93
N THR A 164 8.44 -9.21 10.58
CA THR A 164 9.05 -10.43 10.05
C THR A 164 8.04 -11.58 10.06
N ARG A 165 7.98 -12.35 8.98
CA ARG A 165 7.20 -13.59 8.91
C ARG A 165 8.12 -14.77 9.16
N THR A 166 7.70 -15.66 10.05
CA THR A 166 8.43 -16.90 10.34
C THR A 166 7.87 -18.00 9.46
N THR A 167 8.73 -18.68 8.69
CA THR A 167 8.35 -19.85 7.89
C THR A 167 9.37 -20.95 8.16
N GLY A 168 8.95 -21.99 8.87
CA GLY A 168 9.85 -23.00 9.42
C GLY A 168 10.87 -22.41 10.40
N ASN A 169 12.15 -22.77 10.26
CA ASN A 169 13.26 -22.27 11.10
C ASN A 169 13.86 -20.93 10.62
N SER A 170 13.23 -20.24 9.67
CA SER A 170 13.74 -18.98 9.13
C SER A 170 12.76 -17.83 9.37
N SER A 171 13.29 -16.68 9.81
CA SER A 171 12.57 -15.41 9.89
C SER A 171 13.00 -14.54 8.72
N ARG A 172 12.02 -14.01 7.96
CA ARG A 172 12.27 -13.11 6.83
C ARG A 172 11.44 -11.83 6.98
N PRO A 173 11.93 -10.67 6.50
CA PRO A 173 11.12 -9.46 6.44
C PRO A 173 9.81 -9.72 5.71
N VAL A 174 8.72 -9.15 6.22
CA VAL A 174 7.43 -9.17 5.53
C VAL A 174 7.57 -8.31 4.29
N LYS A 175 7.46 -8.95 3.13
CA LYS A 175 7.47 -8.32 1.82
C LYS A 175 6.20 -8.77 1.12
N ASP A 176 5.28 -7.84 0.94
CA ASP A 176 4.00 -8.11 0.28
C ASP A 176 3.92 -7.27 -1.02
N ASP A 177 3.06 -7.69 -1.94
CA ASP A 177 2.80 -6.96 -3.18
C ASP A 177 1.68 -5.95 -2.98
N TYR A 178 1.89 -4.74 -3.50
CA TYR A 178 0.97 -3.62 -3.39
C TYR A 178 0.61 -3.10 -4.78
N ILE A 179 -0.68 -2.84 -5.00
CA ILE A 179 -1.19 -2.16 -6.17
C ILE A 179 -0.95 -0.65 -6.02
N ASN A 180 -0.37 -0.02 -7.04
CA ASN A 180 -0.23 1.43 -7.15
C ASN A 180 -1.58 2.04 -7.52
N ILE A 181 -2.34 2.44 -6.50
CA ILE A 181 -3.68 3.00 -6.61
C ILE A 181 -3.63 4.34 -7.34
N SER A 182 -2.66 5.21 -7.01
CA SER A 182 -2.52 6.51 -7.68
C SER A 182 -2.37 6.36 -9.19
N LYS A 183 -1.59 5.38 -9.65
CA LYS A 183 -1.37 5.12 -11.07
C LYS A 183 -2.53 4.38 -11.72
N LEU A 184 -3.05 3.32 -11.08
CA LEU A 184 -4.17 2.55 -11.60
C LEU A 184 -5.41 3.43 -11.78
N PHE A 185 -5.75 4.24 -10.78
CA PHE A 185 -6.94 5.09 -10.82
C PHE A 185 -6.79 6.21 -11.84
N LYS A 186 -5.60 6.81 -11.96
CA LYS A 186 -5.35 7.81 -12.98
C LYS A 186 -5.47 7.23 -14.39
N ASP A 187 -4.82 6.10 -14.64
CA ASP A 187 -4.73 5.51 -15.98
C ASP A 187 -6.04 4.84 -16.42
N LYS A 188 -6.82 4.29 -15.48
CA LYS A 188 -8.03 3.48 -15.77
C LYS A 188 -9.36 4.15 -15.42
N LEU A 189 -9.36 5.01 -14.40
CA LEU A 189 -10.58 5.68 -13.92
C LEU A 189 -10.57 7.19 -14.19
N GLY A 190 -9.42 7.76 -14.58
CA GLY A 190 -9.26 9.20 -14.73
C GLY A 190 -9.23 9.96 -13.39
N VAL A 191 -9.10 9.26 -12.26
CA VAL A 191 -9.12 9.85 -10.91
C VAL A 191 -7.69 10.07 -10.43
N ASN A 192 -7.37 11.31 -10.04
CA ASN A 192 -6.08 11.64 -9.45
C ASN A 192 -6.15 11.45 -7.93
N VAL A 193 -5.23 10.64 -7.40
CA VAL A 193 -5.08 10.43 -5.96
C VAL A 193 -3.91 11.25 -5.45
N LYS A 194 -4.19 12.24 -4.60
CA LYS A 194 -3.20 13.01 -3.87
C LYS A 194 -3.10 12.50 -2.44
N VAL A 195 -1.87 12.47 -1.91
CA VAL A 195 -1.58 12.02 -0.56
C VAL A 195 -0.84 13.13 0.18
N ASP A 196 -1.40 13.55 1.32
CA ASP A 196 -0.77 14.47 2.27
C ASP A 196 -0.48 13.75 3.59
N VAL A 197 0.65 14.05 4.23
CA VAL A 197 1.08 13.36 5.45
C VAL A 197 1.33 14.37 6.55
N ASP A 198 0.53 14.26 7.60
CA ASP A 198 0.73 14.95 8.87
C ASP A 198 1.55 14.03 9.79
N GLU A 199 2.84 14.33 9.88
CA GLU A 199 3.78 13.55 10.70
C GLU A 199 3.58 13.76 12.21
N ASP A 200 3.02 14.90 12.63
CA ASP A 200 2.85 15.24 14.04
C ASP A 200 1.62 14.52 14.60
N ASN A 201 0.52 14.54 13.86
CA ASN A 201 -0.73 13.88 14.25
C ASN A 201 -0.83 12.43 13.75
N LYS A 202 0.16 11.96 12.98
CA LYS A 202 0.19 10.63 12.35
C LYS A 202 -1.07 10.35 11.52
N ILE A 203 -1.43 11.29 10.66
CA ILE A 203 -2.58 11.16 9.75
C ILE A 203 -2.09 11.24 8.31
N VAL A 204 -2.53 10.29 7.48
CA VAL A 204 -2.39 10.37 6.03
C VAL A 204 -3.73 10.73 5.43
N THR A 205 -3.76 11.84 4.72
CA THR A 205 -4.97 12.39 4.10
C THR A 205 -4.93 12.10 2.61
N LEU A 206 -5.98 11.46 2.11
CA LEU A 206 -6.20 11.16 0.71
C LEU A 206 -7.12 12.22 0.12
N SER A 207 -6.83 12.70 -1.09
CA SER A 207 -7.75 13.53 -1.86
C SER A 207 -7.91 12.89 -3.24
N MET A 208 -9.16 12.73 -3.69
CA MET A 208 -9.49 12.12 -4.97
C MET A 208 -10.23 13.15 -5.83
N SER A 209 -9.73 13.40 -7.05
CA SER A 209 -10.24 14.43 -7.96
C SER A 209 -10.13 14.05 -9.43
#